data_AF-A0A2G3Q280-F1
#
_entry.id   AF-A0A2G3Q280-F1
#
_cell.length_a   1.000
_cell.length_b   1.000
_cell.length_c   1.000
_cell.angle_alpha   90.00
_cell.angle_beta   90.00
_cell.angle_gamma   90.00
#
_symmetry.space_group_name_H-M   'P 1'
#
loop_
_entity.id
_entity.type
_entity.pdbx_description
1 polymer ?
#
loop_
_entity_poly.entity_id
_entity_poly.type
_entity_poly.pdbx_seq_one_letter_code
_entity_poly.pdbx_strand_id
1 'polypeptide(L)'
;MEEIKGTMITGASDDLIEIEGELSEEFESFDCTDGVLSCSDGTLLEVNYDKHGIWRFNVLYSGSLFNKKVEGSADSDTNDEVYFNPGLKWITFNDDGHLVTR
;
A
#
# COMPACT_ATOMS: atom_id res chain seq x y z
N MET A 1 12.19 -1.32 15.95
CA MET A 1 11.82 -1.08 14.54
C MET A 1 13.03 -0.55 13.81
N GLU A 2 13.28 -1.04 12.61
CA GLU A 2 14.30 -0.49 11.72
C GLU A 2 13.85 0.93 11.32
N GLU A 3 14.79 1.87 11.26
CA GLU A 3 14.46 3.26 10.87
C GLU A 3 14.08 3.27 9.39
N ILE A 4 12.81 3.58 9.07
CA ILE A 4 12.35 3.76 7.69
C ILE A 4 12.94 5.07 7.17
N LYS A 5 13.99 4.96 6.32
CA LYS A 5 14.68 6.14 5.78
C LYS A 5 13.91 6.84 4.66
N GLY A 6 12.99 6.14 3.99
CA GLY A 6 12.15 6.66 2.90
C GLY A 6 10.67 6.57 3.25
N THR A 7 9.87 5.93 2.40
CA THR A 7 8.44 5.67 2.67
C THR A 7 8.18 4.16 2.63
N MET A 8 7.32 3.69 3.51
CA MET A 8 6.79 2.33 3.52
C MET A 8 5.27 2.38 3.35
N ILE A 9 4.73 1.44 2.59
CA ILE A 9 3.30 1.18 2.44
C ILE A 9 3.03 -0.21 3.01
N THR A 10 2.04 -0.33 3.88
CA THR A 10 1.59 -1.61 4.46
C THR A 10 0.09 -1.57 4.79
N GLY A 11 -0.44 -2.64 5.37
CA GLY A 11 -1.78 -2.65 5.98
C GLY A 11 -1.70 -2.68 7.50
N ALA A 12 -2.68 -2.04 8.17
CA ALA A 12 -2.76 -1.98 9.64
C ALA A 12 -3.95 -2.78 10.23
N SER A 13 -5.05 -2.88 9.49
CA SER A 13 -6.32 -3.56 9.85
C SER A 13 -6.97 -4.13 8.58
N ASP A 14 -8.15 -4.75 8.63
CA ASP A 14 -8.87 -5.26 7.45
C ASP A 14 -9.49 -4.16 6.56
N ASP A 15 -9.41 -2.91 6.98
CA ASP A 15 -10.02 -1.73 6.36
C ASP A 15 -9.05 -0.55 6.19
N LEU A 16 -7.77 -0.72 6.56
CA LEU A 16 -6.79 0.37 6.58
C LEU A 16 -5.48 0.00 5.89
N ILE A 17 -5.11 0.85 4.95
CA ILE A 17 -3.77 0.92 4.36
C ILE A 17 -3.01 2.05 5.05
N GLU A 18 -1.77 1.80 5.45
CA GLU A 18 -0.93 2.71 6.20
C GLU A 18 0.32 3.11 5.39
N ILE A 19 0.66 4.39 5.46
CA ILE A 19 1.86 4.98 4.89
C ILE A 19 2.71 5.53 6.04
N GLU A 20 3.96 5.08 6.14
CA GLU A 20 4.90 5.53 7.17
C GLU A 20 6.24 6.02 6.59
N GLY A 21 6.95 6.88 7.34
CA GLY A 21 8.29 7.39 6.99
C GLY A 21 8.31 8.87 6.61
N GLU A 22 8.89 9.21 5.45
CA GLU A 22 8.96 10.59 4.92
C GLU A 22 7.56 11.17 4.64
N LEU A 23 6.61 10.29 4.29
CA LEU A 23 5.20 10.59 4.20
C LEU A 23 4.47 9.80 5.29
N SER A 24 3.36 10.37 5.77
CA SER A 24 2.48 9.72 6.74
C SER A 24 1.03 9.98 6.32
N GLU A 25 0.26 8.91 6.15
CA GLU A 25 -1.13 8.93 5.71
C GLU A 25 -1.80 7.58 6.04
N GLU A 26 -3.12 7.59 6.16
CA GLU A 26 -3.96 6.38 6.26
C GLU A 26 -5.07 6.45 5.21
N PHE A 27 -5.28 5.35 4.49
CA PHE A 27 -6.39 5.21 3.56
C PHE A 27 -7.40 4.18 4.08
N GLU A 28 -8.63 4.63 4.31
CA GLU A 28 -9.77 3.77 4.59
C GLU A 28 -10.23 3.06 3.31
N SER A 29 -10.34 1.74 3.36
CA SER A 29 -10.82 0.92 2.24
C SER A 29 -11.40 -0.39 2.75
N PHE A 30 -12.69 -0.37 3.06
CA PHE A 30 -13.41 -1.58 3.46
C PHE A 30 -13.77 -2.41 2.23
N ASP A 31 -13.50 -3.72 2.26
CA ASP A 31 -13.76 -4.63 1.13
C ASP A 31 -13.08 -4.20 -0.18
N CYS A 32 -11.84 -3.70 -0.06
CA CYS A 32 -11.05 -3.22 -1.18
C CYS A 32 -10.83 -4.31 -2.23
N THR A 33 -11.31 -4.04 -3.43
CA THR A 33 -11.07 -4.86 -4.62
C THR A 33 -10.58 -3.96 -5.75
N ASP A 34 -9.51 -4.37 -6.41
CA ASP A 34 -8.91 -3.66 -7.55
C ASP A 34 -8.51 -2.20 -7.24
N GLY A 35 -8.08 -1.93 -6.00
CA GLY A 35 -7.59 -0.62 -5.60
C GLY A 35 -6.27 -0.27 -6.30
N VAL A 36 -5.97 1.02 -6.44
CA VAL A 36 -4.77 1.50 -7.11
C VAL A 36 -4.09 2.58 -6.27
N LEU A 37 -2.82 2.34 -5.92
CA LEU A 37 -1.92 3.36 -5.38
C LEU A 37 -1.02 3.90 -6.48
N SER A 38 -1.06 5.21 -6.68
CA SER A 38 -0.16 5.94 -7.56
C SER A 38 0.83 6.77 -6.76
N CYS A 39 2.12 6.67 -7.10
CA CYS A 39 3.20 7.36 -6.40
C CYS A 39 3.86 8.42 -7.29
N SER A 40 4.34 9.50 -6.68
CA SER A 40 4.99 10.61 -7.40
C SER A 40 6.24 10.28 -8.22
N ASP A 41 6.86 9.12 -7.98
CA ASP A 41 8.03 8.64 -8.73
C ASP A 41 7.65 7.83 -9.99
N GLY A 42 6.35 7.65 -10.22
CA GLY A 42 5.76 6.85 -11.28
C GLY A 42 5.41 5.42 -10.89
N THR A 43 5.70 4.97 -9.66
CA THR A 43 5.30 3.63 -9.19
C THR A 43 3.79 3.51 -9.14
N LEU A 44 3.28 2.37 -9.62
CA LEU A 44 1.86 2.01 -9.61
C LEU A 44 1.70 0.66 -8.94
N LEU A 45 0.84 0.59 -7.92
CA LEU A 45 0.52 -0.63 -7.20
C LEU A 45 -0.97 -0.92 -7.35
N GLU A 46 -1.30 -2.16 -7.65
CA GLU A 46 -2.64 -2.72 -7.43
C GLU A 46 -2.73 -3.17 -5.97
N VAL A 47 -3.86 -2.89 -5.34
CA VAL A 47 -4.13 -3.13 -3.93
C VAL A 47 -5.36 -4.03 -3.81
N ASN A 48 -5.21 -5.10 -3.05
CA ASN A 48 -6.32 -6.01 -2.76
C ASN A 48 -6.24 -6.49 -1.32
N TYR A 49 -7.38 -6.57 -0.65
CA TYR A 49 -7.48 -7.33 0.59
C TYR A 49 -7.87 -8.77 0.26
N ASP A 50 -6.95 -9.71 0.42
CA ASP A 50 -7.15 -11.07 -0.06
C ASP A 50 -8.03 -11.92 0.88
N LYS A 51 -8.47 -13.08 0.38
CA LYS A 51 -9.30 -14.03 1.14
C LYS A 51 -8.63 -14.60 2.41
N HIS A 52 -7.34 -14.38 2.60
CA HIS A 52 -6.58 -14.80 3.78
C HIS A 52 -6.49 -13.68 4.82
N GLY A 53 -7.10 -12.52 4.57
CA GLY A 53 -7.07 -11.38 5.47
C GLY A 53 -5.75 -10.60 5.37
N ILE A 54 -5.16 -10.53 4.17
CA ILE A 54 -3.86 -9.90 3.95
C ILE A 54 -3.99 -8.81 2.90
N TRP A 55 -3.48 -7.62 3.20
CA TRP A 55 -3.25 -6.59 2.21
C TRP A 55 -2.14 -6.99 1.25
N ARG A 56 -2.50 -7.10 -0.02
CA ARG A 56 -1.59 -7.40 -1.12
C ARG A 56 -1.33 -6.16 -1.96
N PHE A 57 -0.05 -5.87 -2.17
CA PHE A 57 0.39 -4.76 -3.01
C PHE A 57 1.15 -5.30 -4.23
N ASN A 58 0.44 -5.45 -5.35
CA ASN A 58 1.02 -5.95 -6.60
C ASN A 58 1.66 -4.80 -7.37
N VAL A 59 2.97 -4.91 -7.65
CA VAL A 59 3.70 -3.86 -8.38
C VAL A 59 3.38 -3.96 -9.87
N LEU A 60 2.52 -3.05 -10.36
CA LEU A 60 2.19 -2.96 -11.79
C LEU A 60 3.30 -2.26 -12.57
N TYR A 61 3.90 -1.22 -11.97
CA TYR A 61 5.03 -0.50 -12.53
C TYR A 61 5.93 0.02 -11.43
N SER A 62 7.25 -0.13 -11.59
CA SER A 62 8.25 0.39 -10.66
C SER A 62 8.78 1.74 -11.15
N GLY A 63 8.52 2.78 -10.37
CA GLY A 63 9.08 4.12 -10.54
C GLY A 63 10.54 4.20 -10.11
N SER A 64 11.08 5.42 -10.16
CA SER A 64 12.51 5.66 -9.92
C SER A 64 12.95 5.52 -8.45
N LEU A 65 12.01 5.54 -7.50
CA LEU A 65 12.28 5.44 -6.07
C LEU A 65 11.87 4.09 -5.48
N PHE A 66 11.17 3.23 -6.23
CA PHE A 66 10.84 1.88 -5.80
C PHE A 66 12.10 1.13 -5.33
N ASN A 67 12.07 0.59 -4.11
CA ASN A 67 13.20 -0.14 -3.54
C ASN A 67 12.94 -1.65 -3.54
N LYS A 68 11.91 -2.10 -2.81
CA LYS A 68 11.57 -3.52 -2.68
C LYS A 68 10.12 -3.70 -2.23
N LYS A 69 9.61 -4.91 -2.48
CA LYS A 69 8.40 -5.46 -1.85
C LYS A 69 8.82 -6.63 -0.94
N VAL A 70 8.22 -6.72 0.24
CA VAL A 70 8.27 -7.89 1.13
C VAL A 70 6.87 -8.50 1.16
N GLU A 71 6.77 -9.80 0.88
CA GLU A 71 5.48 -10.51 0.91
C GLU A 71 5.06 -10.79 2.36
N GLY A 72 3.80 -10.48 2.67
CA GLY A 72 3.13 -10.84 3.91
C GLY A 72 2.77 -12.32 4.00
N SER A 73 2.46 -12.78 5.21
CA SER A 73 2.18 -14.18 5.52
C SER A 73 0.97 -14.33 6.43
N ALA A 74 0.01 -15.17 6.02
CA ALA A 74 -1.16 -15.50 6.84
C ALA A 74 -0.76 -16.20 8.14
N ASP A 75 0.27 -17.05 8.08
CA ASP A 75 0.75 -17.81 9.23
C ASP A 75 1.40 -16.90 10.28
N SER A 76 1.90 -15.74 9.85
CA SER A 76 2.56 -14.75 10.72
C SER A 76 1.71 -13.51 10.97
N ASP A 77 0.50 -13.45 10.43
CA ASP A 77 -0.42 -12.31 10.50
C ASP A 77 0.24 -10.99 10.05
N THR A 78 0.92 -11.04 8.89
CA THR A 78 1.61 -9.87 8.31
C THR A 78 1.09 -9.53 6.92
N ASN A 79 1.00 -8.23 6.66
CA ASN A 79 0.68 -7.66 5.36
C ASN A 79 1.91 -7.58 4.44
N ASP A 80 1.67 -7.38 3.14
CA ASP A 80 2.74 -7.00 2.24
C ASP A 80 3.28 -5.61 2.63
N GLU A 81 4.60 -5.43 2.50
CA GLU A 81 5.26 -4.14 2.74
C GLU A 81 5.97 -3.68 1.47
N VAL A 82 5.73 -2.43 1.06
CA VAL A 82 6.39 -1.82 -0.10
C VAL A 82 7.25 -0.65 0.35
N TYR A 83 8.52 -0.70 -0.01
CA TYR A 83 9.53 0.27 0.41
C TYR A 83 9.99 1.14 -0.74
N PHE A 84 10.18 2.42 -0.45
CA PHE A 84 10.72 3.42 -1.36
C PHE A 84 11.97 4.06 -0.78
N ASN A 85 12.88 4.45 -1.66
CA ASN A 85 13.97 5.35 -1.32
C ASN A 85 13.41 6.76 -1.00
N PRO A 86 14.14 7.61 -0.25
CA PRO A 86 13.70 8.96 0.09
C PRO A 86 13.37 9.80 -1.16
N GLY A 87 12.44 10.74 -1.03
CA GLY A 87 12.12 11.69 -2.09
C GLY A 87 10.73 11.60 -2.71
N LEU A 88 9.86 10.68 -2.26
CA LEU A 88 8.45 10.71 -2.64
C LEU A 88 7.80 12.04 -2.23
N LYS A 89 6.80 12.48 -2.98
CA LYS A 89 6.14 13.79 -2.79
C LYS A 89 4.65 13.65 -2.52
N TRP A 90 4.02 12.64 -3.10
CA TRP A 90 2.64 12.30 -2.90
C TRP A 90 2.42 10.82 -3.19
N ILE A 91 1.38 10.29 -2.56
CA ILE A 91 0.76 9.00 -2.83
C ILE A 91 -0.74 9.28 -2.91
N THR A 92 -1.41 8.72 -3.90
CA THR A 92 -2.87 8.78 -4.00
C THR A 92 -3.41 7.37 -4.07
N PHE A 93 -4.49 7.13 -3.33
CA PHE A 93 -5.24 5.90 -3.40
C PHE A 93 -6.56 6.11 -4.12
N ASN A 94 -6.94 5.15 -4.94
CA ASN A 94 -8.26 5.08 -5.54
C ASN A 94 -8.76 3.64 -5.45
N ASP A 95 -9.91 3.45 -4.83
CA ASP A 95 -10.69 2.23 -4.91
C ASP A 95 -12.06 2.52 -5.53
N ASP A 96 -12.58 1.56 -6.28
CA ASP A 96 -13.97 1.63 -6.75
C ASP A 96 -14.97 1.24 -5.64
N GLY A 97 -14.48 0.96 -4.43
CA GLY A 97 -15.21 0.48 -3.25
C GLY A 97 -16.30 1.42 -2.70
N HIS A 98 -16.48 2.61 -3.29
CA HIS A 98 -17.41 3.63 -2.79
C HIS A 98 -18.55 4.07 -3.74
N LEU A 99 -18.80 3.39 -4.86
CA LEU A 99 -20.09 3.56 -5.55
C LEU A 99 -21.19 2.67 -4.94
N VAL A 100 -21.41 2.79 -3.64
CA VAL A 100 -22.71 2.42 -3.05
C VAL A 100 -23.70 3.53 -3.42
N THR A 101 -24.38 3.36 -4.56
CA THR A 101 -25.51 4.22 -4.91
C THR A 101 -26.55 4.17 -3.78
N ARG A 102 -26.75 5.30 -3.09
CA ARG A 102 -27.91 5.51 -2.22
C ARG A 102 -29.21 5.58 -3.02
#